data_AF-A0A2N1VT74-F1
#
_entry.id   AF-A0A2N1VT74-F1
#
_cell.length_a   1.000
_cell.length_b   1.000
_cell.length_c   1.000
_cell.angle_alpha   90.00
_cell.angle_beta   90.00
_cell.angle_gamma   90.00
#
_symmetry.space_group_name_H-M   'P 1'
#
loop_
_entity.id
_entity.type
_entity.pdbx_description
1 polymer ?
#
loop_
_entity_poly.entity_id
_entity_poly.type
_entity_poly.pdbx_seq_one_letter_code
_entity_poly.pdbx_strand_id
1 'polypeptide(L)'
;MAKSLFKNYNFNFDKNESKIIITFCNQAIKQMIADTRFAKDVSSFESIISKIETDSSNVKLTKDEKVRLVHQLQENIKFLKTKIDKAWFFNRWLYKSMFNQYNNILNNQFRD
;
A
#
# COMPACT_ATOMS: atom_id res chain seq x y z
N MET A 1 15.80 13.44 26.73
CA MET A 1 14.79 13.84 25.71
C MET A 1 13.76 12.73 25.63
N ALA A 2 12.52 12.97 26.10
CA ALA A 2 11.46 11.97 26.03
C ALA A 2 11.11 11.70 24.55
N LYS A 3 11.39 10.49 24.08
CA LYS A 3 10.99 10.04 22.75
C LYS A 3 9.45 10.07 22.74
N SER A 4 8.83 10.90 21.90
CA SER A 4 7.37 10.92 21.76
C SER A 4 6.86 9.50 21.55
N LEU A 5 6.11 8.97 22.52
CA LEU A 5 5.52 7.62 22.46
C LEU A 5 4.48 7.50 21.35
N PHE A 6 3.95 8.64 20.89
CA PHE A 6 2.95 8.72 19.84
C PHE A 6 3.63 9.16 18.54
N LYS A 7 3.76 8.22 17.61
CA LYS A 7 4.05 8.55 16.20
C LYS A 7 2.75 9.07 15.58
N ASN A 8 2.81 10.26 14.99
CA ASN A 8 1.73 10.78 14.16
C ASN A 8 1.78 10.09 12.80
N TYR A 9 0.74 9.32 12.48
CA TYR A 9 0.59 8.60 11.21
C TYR A 9 -0.21 9.44 10.21
N ASN A 10 0.20 10.70 10.03
CA ASN A 10 -0.40 11.60 9.06
C ASN A 10 0.47 11.58 7.81
N PHE A 11 -0.15 11.30 6.66
CA PHE A 11 0.50 11.21 5.38
C PHE A 11 -0.09 12.25 4.43
N ASN A 12 0.79 12.86 3.64
CA ASN A 12 0.39 13.72 2.54
C ASN A 12 0.75 13.00 1.25
N PHE A 13 -0.27 12.44 0.60
CA PHE A 13 -0.09 11.72 -0.65
C PHE A 13 -0.35 12.66 -1.81
N ASP A 14 0.55 12.67 -2.78
CA ASP A 14 0.25 13.35 -4.03
C ASP A 14 -0.90 12.64 -4.79
N LYS A 15 -1.41 13.28 -5.84
CA LYS A 15 -2.53 12.75 -6.64
C LYS A 15 -2.21 11.39 -7.28
N ASN A 16 -0.96 11.15 -7.63
CA ASN A 16 -0.50 9.91 -8.25
C ASN A 16 -0.33 8.80 -7.20
N GLU A 17 0.34 9.10 -6.09
CA GLU A 17 0.49 8.20 -4.94
C GLU A 17 -0.87 7.75 -4.41
N SER A 18 -1.81 8.69 -4.25
CA SER A 18 -3.19 8.41 -3.85
C SER A 18 -3.87 7.40 -4.78
N LYS A 19 -3.75 7.59 -6.10
CA LYS A 19 -4.32 6.66 -7.09
C LYS A 19 -3.67 5.28 -7.03
N ILE A 20 -2.36 5.22 -6.86
CA ILE A 20 -1.63 3.95 -6.80
C ILE A 20 -2.03 3.20 -5.53
N ILE A 21 -2.11 3.87 -4.38
CA ILE A 21 -2.51 3.26 -3.10
C ILE A 21 -3.97 2.78 -3.18
N ILE A 22 -4.89 3.60 -3.69
CA ILE A 22 -6.30 3.20 -3.89
C ILE A 22 -6.39 1.98 -4.81
N THR A 23 -5.66 1.99 -5.93
CA THR A 23 -5.65 0.86 -6.88
C THR A 23 -5.12 -0.41 -6.22
N PHE A 24 -4.04 -0.29 -5.45
CA PHE A 24 -3.45 -1.38 -4.69
C PHE A 24 -4.44 -1.95 -3.66
N CYS A 25 -5.04 -1.10 -2.82
CA CYS A 25 -6.02 -1.52 -1.81
C CYS A 25 -7.22 -2.22 -2.46
N ASN A 26 -7.76 -1.68 -3.56
CA ASN A 26 -8.83 -2.33 -4.32
C ASN A 26 -8.45 -3.71 -4.84
N GLN A 27 -7.23 -3.86 -5.36
CA GLN A 27 -6.73 -5.14 -5.84
C GLN A 27 -6.49 -6.14 -4.68
N ALA A 28 -6.03 -5.68 -3.52
CA ALA A 28 -5.87 -6.50 -2.33
C ALA A 28 -7.23 -6.99 -1.80
N ILE A 29 -8.21 -6.09 -1.68
CA ILE A 29 -9.59 -6.41 -1.28
C ILE A 29 -10.16 -7.49 -2.21
N LYS A 30 -10.05 -7.33 -3.53
CA LYS A 30 -10.55 -8.33 -4.50
C LYS A 30 -9.95 -9.73 -4.32
N GLN A 31 -8.71 -9.83 -3.86
CA GLN A 31 -8.05 -11.13 -3.61
C GLN A 31 -8.48 -11.75 -2.28
N MET A 32 -8.86 -10.92 -1.30
CA MET A 32 -9.08 -11.33 0.08
C MET A 32 -10.56 -11.46 0.45
N ILE A 33 -11.46 -10.78 -0.26
CA ILE A 33 -12.89 -10.66 0.10
C ILE A 33 -13.63 -12.01 0.18
N ALA A 34 -13.16 -13.03 -0.54
CA ALA A 34 -13.77 -14.35 -0.55
C ALA A 34 -13.47 -15.18 0.72
N ASP A 35 -12.51 -14.75 1.55
CA ASP A 35 -12.05 -15.51 2.72
C ASP A 35 -12.20 -14.68 4.00
N THR A 36 -13.05 -15.18 4.90
CA THR A 36 -13.44 -14.52 6.15
C THR A 36 -12.26 -14.29 7.10
N ARG A 37 -11.14 -15.01 6.93
CA ARG A 37 -9.91 -14.80 7.70
C ARG A 37 -9.31 -13.42 7.48
N PHE A 38 -9.52 -12.83 6.30
CA PHE A 38 -9.00 -11.51 5.94
C PHE A 38 -10.00 -10.37 6.16
N ALA A 39 -11.13 -10.61 6.85
CA ALA A 39 -12.16 -9.57 7.06
C ALA A 39 -11.59 -8.28 7.69
N LYS A 40 -10.62 -8.40 8.60
CA LYS A 40 -9.94 -7.25 9.22
C LYS A 40 -9.05 -6.50 8.24
N ASP A 41 -8.35 -7.21 7.36
CA ASP A 41 -7.51 -6.61 6.32
C ASP A 41 -8.37 -5.89 5.28
N VAL A 42 -9.46 -6.52 4.84
CA VAL A 42 -10.44 -5.91 3.92
C VAL A 42 -10.98 -4.60 4.50
N SER A 43 -11.48 -4.62 5.74
CA SER A 43 -12.01 -3.42 6.40
C SER A 43 -10.94 -2.33 6.57
N SER A 44 -9.69 -2.72 6.86
CA SER A 44 -8.57 -1.76 6.95
C SER A 44 -8.28 -1.10 5.60
N PHE A 45 -8.28 -1.87 4.50
CA PHE A 45 -8.05 -1.33 3.16
C PHE A 45 -9.19 -0.45 2.68
N GLU A 46 -10.45 -0.81 2.98
CA GLU A 46 -11.62 0.04 2.71
C GLU A 46 -11.52 1.38 3.48
N SER A 47 -11.12 1.32 4.75
CA SER A 47 -10.90 2.54 5.55
C SER A 47 -9.79 3.42 4.98
N ILE A 48 -8.67 2.83 4.55
CA ILE A 48 -7.58 3.56 3.90
C ILE A 48 -8.07 4.26 2.63
N ILE A 49 -8.82 3.56 1.77
CA ILE A 49 -9.40 4.14 0.55
C ILE A 49 -10.27 5.35 0.90
N SER A 50 -11.23 5.17 1.82
CA SER A 50 -12.15 6.23 2.23
C SER A 50 -11.42 7.48 2.75
N LYS A 51 -10.34 7.30 3.52
CA LYS A 51 -9.54 8.41 4.05
C LYS A 51 -8.80 9.17 2.95
N ILE A 52 -8.23 8.46 1.98
CA ILE A 52 -7.53 9.08 0.84
C ILE A 52 -8.53 9.83 -0.04
N GLU A 53 -9.71 9.26 -0.30
CA GLU A 53 -10.76 9.90 -1.10
C GLU A 53 -11.36 11.13 -0.41
N THR A 54 -11.41 11.14 0.93
CA THR A 54 -11.90 12.28 1.71
C THR A 54 -10.90 13.44 1.68
N ASP A 55 -9.63 13.18 1.99
CA ASP A 55 -8.57 14.19 1.97
C ASP A 55 -7.20 13.55 1.74
N SER A 56 -6.80 13.46 0.47
CA SER A 56 -5.48 12.95 0.07
C SER A 56 -4.29 13.71 0.67
N SER A 57 -4.48 14.98 1.07
CA SER A 57 -3.38 15.83 1.56
C SER A 57 -3.10 15.66 3.06
N ASN A 58 -4.02 15.06 3.80
CA ASN A 58 -3.91 14.82 5.24
C ASN A 58 -4.57 13.50 5.65
N VAL A 59 -4.01 12.40 5.16
CA VAL A 59 -4.51 11.06 5.43
C VAL A 59 -4.00 10.56 6.78
N LYS A 60 -4.92 10.43 7.73
CA LYS A 60 -4.63 9.94 9.08
C LYS A 60 -4.84 8.43 9.17
N LEU A 61 -3.76 7.67 9.07
CA LEU A 61 -3.81 6.23 9.23
C LEU A 61 -3.70 5.83 10.70
N THR A 62 -4.32 4.73 11.08
CA THR A 62 -4.02 4.08 12.36
C THR A 62 -2.70 3.31 12.24
N LYS A 63 -2.09 2.97 13.38
CA LYS A 63 -0.89 2.11 13.39
C LYS A 63 -1.17 0.78 12.70
N ASP A 64 -2.34 0.18 12.94
CA ASP A 64 -2.73 -1.11 12.37
C ASP A 64 -2.88 -1.02 10.84
N GLU A 65 -3.59 0.01 10.35
CA GLU A 65 -3.73 0.28 8.92
C GLU A 65 -2.37 0.46 8.21
N LYS A 66 -1.48 1.29 8.78
CA LYS A 66 -0.12 1.45 8.25
C LYS A 66 0.60 0.11 8.19
N VAL A 67 0.59 -0.65 9.29
CA VAL A 67 1.32 -1.91 9.37
C VAL A 67 0.80 -2.92 8.35
N ARG A 68 -0.52 -3.07 8.20
CA ARG A 68 -1.12 -3.94 7.19
C ARG A 68 -0.79 -3.50 5.77
N LEU A 69 -0.93 -2.21 5.48
CA LEU A 69 -0.61 -1.64 4.17
C LEU A 69 0.85 -1.88 3.79
N VAL A 70 1.78 -1.57 4.70
CA VAL A 70 3.22 -1.75 4.48
C VAL A 70 3.56 -3.23 4.32
N HIS A 71 3.02 -4.11 5.17
CA HIS A 71 3.24 -5.54 5.07
C HIS A 71 2.79 -6.08 3.71
N GLN A 72 1.55 -5.78 3.31
CA GLN A 72 0.99 -6.27 2.04
C GLN A 72 1.74 -5.69 0.83
N LEU A 73 2.19 -4.43 0.89
CA LEU A 73 3.02 -3.82 -0.15
C LEU A 73 4.37 -4.55 -0.28
N GLN A 74 5.04 -4.85 0.84
CA GLN A 74 6.30 -5.57 0.84
C GLN A 74 6.16 -6.99 0.27
N GLU A 75 5.10 -7.71 0.62
CA GLU A 75 4.80 -9.02 0.06
C GLU A 75 4.54 -8.96 -1.45
N ASN A 76 3.75 -7.97 -1.90
CA ASN A 76 3.49 -7.76 -3.32
C ASN A 76 4.77 -7.41 -4.10
N ILE A 77 5.65 -6.59 -3.53
CA ILE A 77 6.95 -6.26 -4.15
C ILE A 77 7.81 -7.52 -4.31
N LYS A 78 7.88 -8.39 -3.29
CA LYS A 78 8.61 -9.68 -3.37
C LYS A 78 8.01 -10.59 -4.45
N PHE A 79 6.69 -10.65 -4.52
CA PHE A 79 5.98 -11.42 -5.53
C PHE A 79 6.22 -10.89 -6.95
N LEU A 80 6.12 -9.57 -7.14
CA LEU A 80 6.40 -8.90 -8.41
C LEU A 80 7.85 -9.14 -8.85
N LYS A 81 8.82 -9.07 -7.93
CA LYS A 81 10.22 -9.38 -8.23
C LYS A 81 10.37 -10.79 -8.80
N THR A 82 9.78 -11.78 -8.14
CA THR A 82 9.78 -13.18 -8.62
C THR A 82 9.11 -13.32 -9.99
N LYS A 83 8.04 -12.58 -10.24
CA LYS A 83 7.37 -12.57 -11.55
C LYS A 83 8.22 -11.90 -12.64
N ILE A 84 8.91 -10.80 -12.34
CA ILE A 84 9.82 -10.11 -13.26
C ILE A 84 10.94 -11.04 -13.72
N ASP A 85 11.50 -11.82 -12.79
CA ASP A 85 12.60 -12.75 -13.09
C ASP A 85 12.18 -13.89 -14.03
N LYS A 86 10.91 -14.29 -13.97
CA LYS A 86 10.32 -15.36 -14.81
C LYS A 86 9.61 -14.84 -16.06
N ALA A 87 9.43 -13.52 -16.20
CA ALA A 87 8.60 -12.92 -17.23
C ALA A 87 9.36 -12.67 -18.54
N TRP A 88 8.66 -12.88 -19.66
CA TRP A 88 9.09 -12.42 -20.97
C TRP A 88 9.00 -10.89 -21.11
N PHE A 89 9.66 -10.32 -22.11
CA PHE A 89 9.99 -8.88 -22.16
C PHE A 89 8.82 -7.92 -21.88
N PHE A 90 7.61 -8.17 -22.42
CA PHE A 90 6.45 -7.31 -22.23
C PHE A 90 5.91 -7.35 -20.80
N ASN A 91 5.69 -8.56 -20.26
CA ASN A 91 5.26 -8.77 -18.88
C ASN A 91 6.31 -8.23 -17.89
N ARG A 92 7.59 -8.40 -18.23
CA ARG A 92 8.70 -7.87 -17.45
C ARG A 92 8.64 -6.35 -17.35
N TRP A 93 8.37 -5.65 -18.45
CA TRP A 93 8.24 -4.19 -18.47
C TRP A 93 7.07 -3.71 -17.60
N LEU A 94 5.88 -4.30 -17.75
CA LEU A 94 4.71 -3.96 -16.94
C LEU A 94 4.95 -4.20 -15.44
N TYR A 95 5.42 -5.39 -15.07
CA TYR A 95 5.68 -5.70 -13.66
C TYR A 95 6.80 -4.84 -13.08
N LYS A 96 7.82 -4.47 -13.86
CA LYS A 96 8.88 -3.57 -13.42
C LYS A 96 8.34 -2.17 -13.14
N SER A 97 7.42 -1.66 -13.95
CA SER A 97 6.75 -0.37 -13.69
C SER A 97 5.99 -0.40 -12.36
N MET A 98 5.15 -1.42 -12.15
CA MET A 98 4.37 -1.60 -10.91
C MET A 98 5.29 -1.78 -9.68
N PHE A 99 6.35 -2.58 -9.81
CA PHE A 99 7.36 -2.77 -8.77
C PHE A 99 8.04 -1.46 -8.38
N ASN A 100 8.39 -0.63 -9.35
CA ASN A 100 9.00 0.68 -9.09
C ASN A 100 8.02 1.63 -8.37
N GLN A 101 6.76 1.66 -8.82
CA GLN A 101 5.72 2.46 -8.17
C GLN A 101 5.54 2.09 -6.69
N TYR A 102 5.46 0.80 -6.38
CA TYR A 102 5.28 0.34 -5.01
C TYR A 102 6.51 0.57 -4.14
N ASN A 103 7.72 0.39 -4.68
CA ASN A 103 8.95 0.73 -3.96
C ASN A 103 9.05 2.23 -3.70
N ASN A 104 8.67 3.08 -4.65
CA ASN A 104 8.69 4.53 -4.47
C ASN A 104 7.75 4.94 -3.32
N ILE A 105 6.54 4.39 -3.27
CA ILE A 105 5.61 4.64 -2.15
C ILE A 105 6.21 4.20 -0.81
N LEU A 106 6.75 2.97 -0.73
CA LEU A 106 7.37 2.50 0.51
C LEU A 106 8.55 3.39 0.94
N ASN A 107 9.39 3.79 0.00
CA ASN A 107 10.59 4.56 0.29
C ASN A 107 10.31 6.02 0.63
N ASN A 108 9.30 6.62 0.01
CA ASN A 108 8.99 8.04 0.18
C ASN A 108 8.06 8.29 1.37
N GLN A 109 7.08 7.42 1.58
CA GLN A 109 6.00 7.65 2.55
C GLN A 109 6.15 6.81 3.82
N PHE A 110 6.72 5.60 3.73
CA PHE A 110 6.69 4.63 4.83
C PHE A 110 8.07 4.24 5.38
N ARG A 111 9.14 4.85 4.87
CA ARG A 111 10.51 4.63 5.33
C ARG A 111 10.70 5.41 6.64
N ASP A 112 10.50 4.70 7.76
CA ASP A 112 10.89 5.15 9.10
C ASP A 112 12.42 5.18 9.27
#